data_AF-A0A4P9VYM9-F1
#
_entry.id   AF-A0A4P9VYM9-F1
#
_cell.length_a   1.000
_cell.length_b   1.000
_cell.length_c   1.000
_cell.angle_alpha   90.00
_cell.angle_beta   90.00
_cell.angle_gamma   90.00
#
_symmetry.space_group_name_H-M   'P 1'
#
loop_
_entity.id
_entity.type
_entity.pdbx_description
1 polymer ?
#
loop_
_entity_poly.entity_id
_entity_poly.type
_entity_poly.pdbx_seq_one_letter_code
_entity_poly.pdbx_strand_id
1 'polypeptide(L)'
;MLFSGPGGDGPAYYDLTSSPTRPTSAGTALQGKGKGPAAVDSRRPVSAAAFGRTQTPPKKLVIQAFKVKPKLPDNYEALTWEKLRKAVLAIHESRPVSDSKEELYKACENLCHHKKADSLYVKLGDVNERHIKRELDRLKQATSTDPSILKALNDCWLNHCRQTIMIRNIFLFLDRTYVLQTVGLKSLWDMGLDLFRKNIMDDAEVRKRTVEGILLEIEKERNGDQISRELLRTLLRMFIDLSIYYTGFDIPFRERTEAFYRTESDRMIAELDGPSDIHGGNAVARYLLHVEERLRQESERCTSTLGYLDASSKRALVTILELEMVKKHAIILLDR
;
A
#
# COMPACT_ATOMS: atom_id res chain seq x y z
N MET A 1 38.13 2.68 11.25
CA MET A 1 38.39 2.09 12.57
C MET A 1 37.10 1.47 13.09
N LEU A 2 37.17 0.36 13.84
CA LEU A 2 36.01 -0.39 14.34
C LEU A 2 35.78 -0.16 15.84
N PHE A 3 34.54 -0.46 16.27
CA PHE A 3 33.97 -0.48 17.63
C PHE A 3 33.63 0.92 18.24
N SER A 4 32.56 1.11 19.02
CA SER A 4 31.44 0.21 19.40
C SER A 4 30.16 0.99 19.81
N GLY A 5 29.03 0.28 19.99
CA GLY A 5 27.78 0.79 20.62
C GLY A 5 27.62 0.33 22.09
N PRO A 6 26.39 0.16 22.66
CA PRO A 6 25.05 0.20 22.03
C PRO A 6 23.89 0.87 22.82
N GLY A 7 22.68 0.90 22.23
CA GLY A 7 21.37 1.16 22.88
C GLY A 7 20.80 2.58 22.65
N GLY A 8 19.51 2.78 22.35
CA GLY A 8 18.37 1.87 22.10
C GLY A 8 17.17 2.64 21.51
N ASP A 9 16.10 1.94 21.13
CA ASP A 9 14.81 2.44 20.60
C ASP A 9 14.83 3.24 19.28
N GLY A 10 14.77 2.51 18.16
CA GLY A 10 14.28 2.99 16.86
C GLY A 10 12.87 2.48 16.57
N PRO A 11 12.04 3.19 15.77
CA PRO A 11 10.65 2.83 15.54
C PRO A 11 10.49 1.55 14.71
N ALA A 12 9.54 0.70 15.12
CA ALA A 12 9.24 -0.56 14.45
C ALA A 12 8.53 -0.34 13.10
N TYR A 13 9.27 -0.48 12.00
CA TYR A 13 8.70 -0.60 10.66
C TYR A 13 8.13 -2.01 10.46
N TYR A 14 6.81 -2.12 10.29
CA TYR A 14 6.17 -3.34 9.81
C TYR A 14 6.18 -3.38 8.27
N ASP A 15 7.12 -4.11 7.69
CA ASP A 15 7.06 -4.50 6.28
C ASP A 15 5.93 -5.53 6.07
N LEU A 16 4.94 -5.18 5.26
CA LEU A 16 3.78 -6.01 4.95
C LEU A 16 3.92 -6.79 3.63
N THR A 17 5.14 -6.89 3.07
CA THR A 17 5.37 -7.49 1.74
C THR A 17 6.29 -8.71 1.72
N SER A 18 7.10 -8.95 2.76
CA SER A 18 8.02 -10.09 2.81
C SER A 18 7.32 -11.43 3.11
N SER A 19 7.45 -12.38 2.17
CA SER A 19 7.05 -13.79 2.37
C SER A 19 8.30 -14.64 2.71
N PRO A 20 8.23 -15.59 3.66
CA PRO A 20 9.39 -16.35 4.10
C PRO A 20 9.87 -17.35 3.02
N THR A 21 11.13 -17.21 2.60
CA THR A 21 11.80 -18.16 1.72
C THR A 21 12.10 -19.47 2.45
N ARG A 22 11.75 -20.59 1.81
CA ARG A 22 12.00 -21.95 2.33
C ARG A 22 13.47 -22.33 2.06
N PRO A 23 14.19 -22.96 3.02
CA PRO A 23 15.58 -23.35 2.80
C PRO A 23 15.69 -24.50 1.79
N THR A 24 16.53 -24.31 0.77
CA THR A 24 16.95 -25.33 -0.21
C THR A 24 18.19 -26.06 0.30
N SER A 25 18.09 -27.38 0.50
CA SER A 25 19.26 -28.23 0.76
C SER A 25 19.96 -28.59 -0.55
N ALA A 26 21.14 -28.01 -0.79
CA ALA A 26 21.99 -28.38 -1.91
C ALA A 26 22.77 -29.67 -1.61
N GLY A 27 22.54 -30.72 -2.39
CA GLY A 27 23.38 -31.93 -2.39
C GLY A 27 24.55 -31.75 -3.35
N THR A 28 25.77 -31.58 -2.82
CA THR A 28 26.97 -31.38 -3.65
C THR A 28 27.42 -32.68 -4.32
N ALA A 29 27.32 -32.73 -5.64
CA ALA A 29 28.00 -33.75 -6.45
C ALA A 29 29.42 -33.28 -6.79
N LEU A 30 30.42 -34.12 -6.57
CA LEU A 30 31.79 -33.89 -7.05
C LEU A 30 32.30 -35.13 -7.80
N GLN A 31 32.78 -34.89 -9.01
CA GLN A 31 33.30 -35.92 -9.92
C GLN A 31 34.69 -36.41 -9.48
N GLY A 32 34.96 -37.69 -9.75
CA GLY A 32 36.30 -38.26 -9.61
C GLY A 32 37.20 -37.98 -10.82
N LYS A 33 38.51 -38.05 -10.59
CA LYS A 33 39.54 -38.36 -11.60
C LYS A 33 40.49 -39.39 -10.97
N GLY A 34 40.81 -40.46 -11.70
CA GLY A 34 41.65 -41.56 -11.20
C GLY A 34 42.99 -41.68 -11.91
N LYS A 35 43.82 -42.63 -11.43
CA LYS A 35 44.90 -43.34 -12.14
C LYS A 35 45.17 -44.66 -11.38
N GLY A 36 45.33 -45.78 -12.08
CA GLY A 36 45.66 -47.10 -11.49
C GLY A 36 47.15 -47.44 -11.61
N PRO A 37 47.54 -48.71 -11.87
CA PRO A 37 47.16 -49.93 -11.13
C PRO A 37 48.35 -50.89 -10.87
N ALA A 38 48.27 -51.76 -9.85
CA ALA A 38 49.04 -53.01 -9.64
C ALA A 38 48.65 -53.63 -8.27
N ALA A 39 48.62 -54.94 -8.00
CA ALA A 39 48.70 -56.15 -8.83
C ALA A 39 48.04 -57.36 -8.12
N VAL A 40 47.65 -58.38 -8.91
CA VAL A 40 47.69 -59.85 -8.66
C VAL A 40 47.66 -60.31 -7.19
N ASP A 41 46.48 -60.69 -6.66
CA ASP A 41 45.98 -62.09 -6.54
C ASP A 41 46.68 -62.99 -5.49
N SER A 42 45.92 -63.36 -4.44
CA SER A 42 45.99 -64.71 -3.85
C SER A 42 44.69 -64.99 -3.07
N ARG A 43 43.77 -65.74 -3.68
CA ARG A 43 42.55 -66.21 -3.01
C ARG A 43 42.84 -67.33 -1.99
N ARG A 44 42.28 -67.24 -0.77
CA ARG A 44 41.65 -68.38 -0.07
C ARG A 44 40.50 -67.87 0.81
N PRO A 45 39.29 -68.47 0.75
CA PRO A 45 38.12 -67.95 1.45
C PRO A 45 38.01 -68.48 2.88
N VAL A 46 37.55 -67.63 3.80
CA VAL A 46 36.98 -68.04 5.08
C VAL A 46 35.49 -67.70 5.04
N SER A 47 34.62 -68.66 5.40
CA SER A 47 33.17 -68.51 5.28
C SER A 47 32.60 -67.48 6.26
N ALA A 48 31.88 -66.48 5.75
CA ALA A 48 31.03 -65.60 6.55
C ALA A 48 29.57 -65.75 6.08
N ALA A 49 28.65 -65.96 7.02
CA ALA A 49 27.26 -66.32 6.73
C ALA A 49 26.47 -65.17 6.07
N ALA A 50 25.63 -65.53 5.10
CA ALA A 50 24.79 -64.58 4.39
C ALA A 50 23.53 -64.20 5.20
N PHE A 51 23.56 -63.06 5.89
CA PHE A 51 22.33 -62.38 6.32
C PHE A 51 21.78 -61.51 5.17
N GLY A 52 20.98 -62.14 4.30
CA GLY A 52 20.29 -61.45 3.22
C GLY A 52 19.21 -60.50 3.75
N ARG A 53 19.50 -59.19 3.79
CA ARG A 53 18.46 -58.15 3.91
C ARG A 53 17.68 -58.08 2.60
N THR A 54 16.54 -58.75 2.55
CA THR A 54 15.58 -58.62 1.46
C THR A 54 14.95 -57.22 1.50
N GLN A 55 15.38 -56.33 0.60
CA GLN A 55 14.66 -55.09 0.35
C GLN A 55 13.32 -55.45 -0.31
N THR A 56 12.24 -55.43 0.48
CA THR A 56 10.89 -55.62 -0.07
C THR A 56 10.48 -54.34 -0.80
N PRO A 57 9.95 -54.44 -2.04
CA PRO A 57 9.47 -53.27 -2.76
C PRO A 57 8.29 -52.64 -2.00
N PRO A 58 8.13 -51.29 -2.06
CA PRO A 58 7.08 -50.61 -1.32
C PRO A 58 5.70 -51.13 -1.71
N LYS A 59 4.99 -51.73 -0.75
CA LYS A 59 3.68 -52.35 -0.98
C LYS A 59 2.67 -51.27 -1.35
N LYS A 60 2.14 -51.33 -2.58
CA LYS A 60 1.08 -50.44 -3.08
C LYS A 60 -0.20 -50.65 -2.27
N LEU A 61 -0.52 -49.71 -1.39
CA LEU A 61 -1.79 -49.72 -0.65
C LEU A 61 -2.95 -49.46 -1.61
N VAL A 62 -3.86 -50.43 -1.72
CA VAL A 62 -5.10 -50.30 -2.47
C VAL A 62 -6.23 -50.07 -1.47
N ILE A 63 -6.67 -48.83 -1.34
CA ILE A 63 -7.87 -48.48 -0.57
C ILE A 63 -9.08 -49.05 -1.34
N GLN A 64 -9.84 -49.94 -0.71
CA GLN A 64 -11.11 -50.39 -1.31
C GLN A 64 -12.06 -49.18 -1.42
N ALA A 65 -12.55 -48.92 -2.63
CA ALA A 65 -13.44 -47.79 -2.87
C ALA A 65 -14.75 -47.95 -2.09
N PHE A 66 -15.19 -46.87 -1.43
CA PHE A 66 -16.53 -46.80 -0.85
C PHE A 66 -17.58 -47.07 -1.92
N LYS A 67 -18.54 -47.96 -1.64
CA LYS A 67 -19.57 -48.43 -2.59
C LYS A 67 -20.43 -47.30 -3.18
N VAL A 68 -20.54 -46.19 -2.46
CA VAL A 68 -21.16 -44.95 -2.93
C VAL A 68 -20.17 -43.82 -2.66
N LYS A 69 -19.89 -43.01 -3.67
CA LYS A 69 -19.08 -41.79 -3.52
C LYS A 69 -19.91 -40.75 -2.78
N PRO A 70 -19.48 -40.23 -1.61
CA PRO A 70 -20.24 -39.20 -0.90
C PRO A 70 -20.45 -38.00 -1.83
N LYS A 71 -21.72 -37.68 -2.12
CA LYS A 71 -22.09 -36.44 -2.81
C LYS A 71 -22.24 -35.36 -1.75
N LEU A 72 -21.71 -34.17 -2.02
CA LEU A 72 -22.05 -33.02 -1.20
C LEU A 72 -23.55 -32.71 -1.37
N PRO A 73 -24.23 -32.24 -0.32
CA PRO A 73 -25.59 -31.72 -0.44
C PRO A 73 -25.66 -30.60 -1.48
N ASP A 74 -26.71 -30.56 -2.30
CA ASP A 74 -26.85 -29.56 -3.37
C ASP A 74 -26.90 -28.11 -2.82
N ASN A 75 -27.32 -27.95 -1.56
CA ASN A 75 -27.34 -26.66 -0.85
C ASN A 75 -26.01 -26.28 -0.17
N TYR A 76 -24.97 -27.13 -0.23
CA TYR A 76 -23.71 -26.91 0.48
C TYR A 76 -23.02 -25.59 0.09
N GLU A 77 -22.99 -25.25 -1.20
CA GLU A 77 -22.38 -24.00 -1.66
C GLU A 77 -23.12 -22.78 -1.09
N ALA A 78 -24.45 -22.79 -1.15
CA ALA A 78 -25.29 -21.69 -0.68
C ALA A 78 -25.17 -21.47 0.83
N LEU A 79 -25.21 -22.54 1.63
CA LEU A 79 -25.06 -22.48 3.09
C LEU A 79 -23.65 -22.01 3.50
N THR A 80 -22.61 -22.55 2.87
CA THR A 80 -21.22 -22.18 3.18
C THR A 80 -20.92 -20.73 2.77
N TRP A 81 -21.41 -20.30 1.60
CA TRP A 81 -21.35 -18.90 1.19
C TRP A 81 -22.11 -17.99 2.16
N GLU A 82 -23.31 -18.37 2.61
CA GLU A 82 -24.10 -17.55 3.53
C GLU A 82 -23.39 -17.34 4.89
N LYS A 83 -22.69 -18.35 5.42
CA LYS A 83 -21.81 -18.21 6.60
C LYS A 83 -20.70 -17.18 6.35
N LEU A 84 -19.96 -17.32 5.25
CA LEU A 84 -18.91 -16.37 4.87
C LEU A 84 -19.45 -14.94 4.64
N ARG A 85 -20.58 -14.81 3.96
CA ARG A 85 -21.25 -13.52 3.68
C ARG A 85 -21.67 -12.81 4.96
N LYS A 86 -22.20 -13.53 5.96
CA LYS A 86 -22.53 -12.96 7.28
C LYS A 86 -21.29 -12.43 7.99
N ALA A 87 -20.15 -13.13 7.93
CA ALA A 87 -18.90 -12.64 8.49
C ALA A 87 -18.39 -11.36 7.78
N VAL A 88 -18.46 -11.31 6.45
CA VAL A 88 -18.11 -10.10 5.67
C VAL A 88 -19.01 -8.92 6.04
N LEU A 89 -20.33 -9.12 6.17
CA LEU A 89 -21.24 -8.05 6.59
C LEU A 89 -20.99 -7.59 8.03
N ALA A 90 -20.69 -8.51 8.96
CA ALA A 90 -20.30 -8.15 10.32
C ALA A 90 -19.02 -7.27 10.33
N ILE A 91 -18.02 -7.61 9.50
CA ILE A 91 -16.81 -6.80 9.32
C ILE A 91 -17.14 -5.39 8.78
N HIS A 92 -17.95 -5.30 7.74
CA HIS A 92 -18.37 -4.01 7.15
C HIS A 92 -19.14 -3.12 8.13
N GLU A 93 -19.94 -3.72 9.00
CA GLU A 93 -20.73 -3.03 10.03
C GLU A 93 -19.97 -2.86 11.36
N SER A 94 -18.68 -3.23 11.42
CA SER A 94 -17.85 -3.22 12.63
C SER A 94 -18.46 -4.00 13.82
N ARG A 95 -19.25 -5.04 13.53
CA ARG A 95 -19.86 -5.93 14.52
C ARG A 95 -18.98 -7.17 14.78
N PRO A 96 -19.07 -7.80 15.96
CA PRO A 96 -18.41 -9.07 16.21
C PRO A 96 -18.82 -10.15 15.21
N VAL A 97 -17.84 -10.89 14.68
CA VAL A 97 -18.06 -12.05 13.83
C VAL A 97 -18.40 -13.25 14.72
N SER A 98 -19.55 -13.90 14.47
CA SER A 98 -20.07 -14.98 15.32
C SER A 98 -19.29 -16.29 15.22
N ASP A 99 -18.76 -16.59 14.03
CA ASP A 99 -17.99 -17.81 13.75
C ASP A 99 -16.49 -17.60 14.00
N SER A 100 -15.76 -18.66 14.34
CA SER A 100 -14.31 -18.55 14.52
C SER A 100 -13.58 -18.30 13.18
N LYS A 101 -12.47 -17.56 13.24
CA LYS A 101 -11.64 -17.25 12.04
C LYS A 101 -11.17 -18.52 11.31
N GLU A 102 -10.86 -19.57 12.08
CA GLU A 102 -10.42 -20.88 11.58
C GLU A 102 -11.54 -21.61 10.82
N GLU A 103 -12.78 -21.57 11.32
CA GLU A 103 -13.94 -22.15 10.61
C GLU A 103 -14.25 -21.39 9.32
N LEU A 104 -14.13 -20.06 9.34
CA LEU A 104 -14.36 -19.22 8.16
C LEU A 104 -13.28 -19.45 7.10
N TYR A 105 -12.01 -19.57 7.52
CA TYR A 105 -10.92 -19.98 6.64
C TYR A 105 -11.19 -21.36 6.00
N LYS A 106 -11.55 -22.36 6.82
CA LYS A 106 -11.91 -23.71 6.33
C LYS A 106 -13.14 -23.72 5.42
N ALA A 107 -14.13 -22.86 5.69
CA ALA A 107 -15.29 -22.69 4.80
C ALA A 107 -14.87 -22.15 3.42
N CYS A 108 -13.95 -21.18 3.38
CA CYS A 108 -13.36 -20.68 2.13
C CYS A 108 -12.54 -21.76 1.40
N GLU A 109 -11.66 -22.46 2.13
CA GLU A 109 -10.82 -23.56 1.60
C GLU A 109 -11.66 -24.68 0.98
N ASN A 110 -12.70 -25.15 1.68
CA ASN A 110 -13.58 -26.21 1.18
C ASN A 110 -14.32 -25.80 -0.10
N LEU A 111 -14.82 -24.56 -0.20
CA LEU A 111 -15.43 -24.06 -1.44
C LEU A 111 -14.42 -24.03 -2.60
N CYS A 112 -13.16 -23.67 -2.33
CA CYS A 112 -12.11 -23.69 -3.34
C CYS A 112 -11.79 -25.12 -3.78
N HIS A 113 -11.65 -26.08 -2.85
CA HIS A 113 -11.47 -27.50 -3.16
C HIS A 113 -12.61 -28.11 -3.98
N HIS A 114 -13.85 -27.64 -3.79
CA HIS A 114 -15.00 -28.06 -4.58
C HIS A 114 -15.19 -27.30 -5.90
N LYS A 115 -14.13 -26.62 -6.39
CA LYS A 115 -14.09 -25.88 -7.66
C LYS A 115 -15.14 -24.76 -7.74
N LYS A 116 -15.36 -24.03 -6.63
CA LYS A 116 -16.26 -22.87 -6.54
C LYS A 116 -15.53 -21.54 -6.30
N ALA A 117 -14.22 -21.50 -6.50
CA ALA A 117 -13.38 -20.33 -6.22
C ALA A 117 -13.69 -19.13 -7.14
N ASP A 118 -14.05 -19.38 -8.39
CA ASP A 118 -14.53 -18.40 -9.36
C ASP A 118 -15.82 -17.71 -8.86
N SER A 119 -16.82 -18.52 -8.50
CA SER A 119 -18.10 -18.07 -7.96
C SER A 119 -17.90 -17.30 -6.65
N LEU A 120 -17.00 -17.78 -5.79
CA LEU A 120 -16.68 -17.16 -4.50
C LEU A 120 -16.02 -15.78 -4.66
N TYR A 121 -15.08 -15.65 -5.60
CA TYR A 121 -14.41 -14.38 -5.89
C TYR A 121 -15.40 -13.32 -6.39
N VAL A 122 -16.27 -13.67 -7.35
CA VAL A 122 -17.31 -12.75 -7.88
C VAL A 122 -18.27 -12.33 -6.77
N LYS A 123 -18.83 -13.30 -6.03
CA LYS A 123 -19.78 -13.02 -4.94
C LYS A 123 -19.17 -12.15 -3.82
N LEU A 124 -17.88 -12.30 -3.54
CA LEU A 124 -17.16 -11.44 -2.59
C LEU A 124 -17.00 -10.01 -3.13
N GLY A 125 -16.62 -9.86 -4.39
CA GLY A 125 -16.59 -8.58 -5.10
C GLY A 125 -17.93 -7.85 -5.01
N ASP A 126 -19.05 -8.53 -5.33
CA ASP A 126 -20.40 -7.97 -5.29
C ASP A 126 -20.82 -7.50 -3.89
N VAL A 127 -20.37 -8.16 -2.83
CA VAL A 127 -20.68 -7.76 -1.44
C VAL A 127 -19.86 -6.53 -1.04
N ASN A 128 -18.59 -6.48 -1.43
CA ASN A 128 -17.69 -5.36 -1.14
C ASN A 128 -18.09 -4.11 -1.93
N GLU A 129 -18.40 -4.24 -3.23
CA GLU A 129 -18.84 -3.12 -4.06
C GLU A 129 -20.15 -2.51 -3.52
N ARG A 130 -21.13 -3.35 -3.16
CA ARG A 130 -22.38 -2.87 -2.54
C ARG A 130 -22.16 -2.20 -1.19
N HIS A 131 -21.09 -2.53 -0.46
CA HIS A 131 -20.73 -1.83 0.77
C HIS A 131 -20.14 -0.45 0.46
N ILE A 132 -19.15 -0.38 -0.41
CA ILE A 132 -18.46 0.86 -0.78
C ILE A 132 -19.45 1.87 -1.40
N LYS A 133 -20.43 1.43 -2.19
CA LYS A 133 -21.51 2.30 -2.70
C LYS A 133 -22.35 2.93 -1.58
N ARG A 134 -22.65 2.20 -0.49
CA ARG A 134 -23.32 2.79 0.69
C ARG A 134 -22.42 3.74 1.47
N GLU A 135 -21.11 3.49 1.51
CA GLU A 135 -20.15 4.42 2.11
C GLU A 135 -20.01 5.73 1.30
N LEU A 136 -20.16 5.69 -0.03
CA LEU A 136 -20.29 6.90 -0.86
C LEU A 136 -21.50 7.73 -0.44
N ASP A 137 -22.67 7.11 -0.31
CA ASP A 137 -23.90 7.80 0.08
C ASP A 137 -23.77 8.43 1.48
N ARG A 138 -23.18 7.69 2.42
CA ARG A 138 -22.85 8.18 3.77
C ARG A 138 -21.86 9.35 3.74
N LEU A 139 -20.82 9.28 2.92
CA LEU A 139 -19.83 10.36 2.75
C LEU A 139 -20.49 11.63 2.20
N LYS A 140 -21.37 11.50 1.19
CA LYS A 140 -22.13 12.63 0.62
C LYS A 140 -23.11 13.25 1.62
N GLN A 141 -23.77 12.43 2.45
CA GLN A 141 -24.64 12.91 3.54
C GLN A 141 -23.83 13.64 4.64
N ALA A 142 -22.73 13.05 5.09
CA ALA A 142 -21.86 13.65 6.11
C ALA A 142 -21.30 15.01 5.64
N THR A 143 -20.81 15.07 4.41
CA THR A 143 -20.22 16.28 3.80
C THR A 143 -21.22 17.38 3.41
N SER A 144 -22.52 17.11 3.59
CA SER A 144 -23.60 18.10 3.51
C SER A 144 -23.90 18.75 4.87
N THR A 145 -23.46 18.12 5.97
CA THR A 145 -23.68 18.58 7.36
C THR A 145 -22.43 19.20 7.97
N ASP A 146 -21.27 18.57 7.74
CA ASP A 146 -19.94 19.11 8.07
C ASP A 146 -19.20 19.43 6.74
N PRO A 147 -18.74 20.68 6.52
CA PRO A 147 -17.94 21.03 5.35
C PRO A 147 -16.65 20.20 5.18
N SER A 148 -16.11 19.65 6.27
CA SER A 148 -14.80 18.97 6.35
C SER A 148 -14.79 17.55 5.75
N ILE A 149 -14.83 17.49 4.42
CA ILE A 149 -14.71 16.23 3.65
C ILE A 149 -13.45 15.43 3.96
N LEU A 150 -12.33 16.10 4.27
CA LEU A 150 -11.03 15.46 4.45
C LEU A 150 -11.06 14.41 5.56
N LYS A 151 -11.65 14.75 6.71
CA LYS A 151 -11.75 13.84 7.85
C LYS A 151 -12.70 12.68 7.57
N ALA A 152 -13.88 12.96 7.02
CA ALA A 152 -14.86 11.93 6.69
C ALA A 152 -14.32 10.92 5.66
N LEU A 153 -13.59 11.39 4.65
CA LEU A 153 -12.94 10.52 3.66
C LEU A 153 -11.77 9.73 4.25
N ASN A 154 -10.96 10.36 5.10
CA ASN A 154 -9.86 9.67 5.82
C ASN A 154 -10.39 8.51 6.67
N ASP A 155 -11.45 8.75 7.45
CA ASP A 155 -12.03 7.73 8.32
C ASP A 155 -12.67 6.61 7.48
N CYS A 156 -13.33 6.95 6.36
CA CYS A 156 -13.83 5.99 5.37
C CYS A 156 -12.70 5.12 4.79
N TRP A 157 -11.59 5.73 4.36
CA TRP A 157 -10.42 5.05 3.82
C TRP A 157 -9.75 4.10 4.84
N LEU A 158 -9.49 4.59 6.05
CA LEU A 158 -8.87 3.78 7.11
C LEU A 158 -9.76 2.60 7.53
N ASN A 159 -11.08 2.79 7.56
CA ASN A 159 -12.03 1.71 7.80
C ASN A 159 -12.03 0.70 6.65
N HIS A 160 -12.07 1.15 5.40
CA HIS A 160 -12.01 0.29 4.20
C HIS A 160 -10.74 -0.57 4.17
N CYS A 161 -9.57 0.02 4.43
CA CYS A 161 -8.30 -0.70 4.52
C CYS A 161 -8.32 -1.77 5.62
N ARG A 162 -8.80 -1.42 6.82
CA ARG A 162 -8.92 -2.35 7.96
C ARG A 162 -9.88 -3.52 7.65
N GLN A 163 -11.02 -3.22 7.05
CA GLN A 163 -12.03 -4.20 6.63
C GLN A 163 -11.48 -5.13 5.54
N THR A 164 -10.81 -4.57 4.52
CA THR A 164 -10.19 -5.34 3.43
C THR A 164 -9.12 -6.29 3.95
N ILE A 165 -8.28 -5.89 4.93
CA ILE A 165 -7.32 -6.80 5.59
C ILE A 165 -8.05 -7.95 6.32
N MET A 166 -9.09 -7.64 7.11
CA MET A 166 -9.85 -8.67 7.84
C MET A 166 -10.54 -9.67 6.91
N ILE A 167 -11.12 -9.19 5.81
CA ILE A 167 -11.72 -10.02 4.76
C ILE A 167 -10.63 -10.87 4.10
N ARG A 168 -9.52 -10.27 3.67
CA ARG A 168 -8.39 -11.00 3.05
C ARG A 168 -7.87 -12.13 3.95
N ASN A 169 -7.82 -11.93 5.26
CA ASN A 169 -7.38 -12.96 6.20
C ASN A 169 -8.34 -14.16 6.28
N ILE A 170 -9.66 -13.94 6.15
CA ILE A 170 -10.65 -15.03 6.07
C ILE A 170 -10.53 -15.76 4.72
N PHE A 171 -10.41 -15.01 3.63
CA PHE A 171 -10.36 -15.54 2.27
C PHE A 171 -8.91 -15.79 1.78
N LEU A 172 -7.95 -15.99 2.70
CA LEU A 172 -6.53 -16.06 2.37
C LEU A 172 -6.21 -17.23 1.44
N PHE A 173 -6.90 -18.36 1.59
CA PHE A 173 -6.76 -19.51 0.69
C PHE A 173 -7.17 -19.15 -0.75
N LEU A 174 -8.27 -18.42 -0.95
CA LEU A 174 -8.73 -17.97 -2.26
C LEU A 174 -7.69 -17.03 -2.91
N ASP A 175 -7.17 -16.06 -2.14
CA ASP A 175 -6.16 -15.10 -2.59
C ASP A 175 -4.84 -15.77 -2.99
N ARG A 176 -4.37 -16.75 -2.19
CA ARG A 176 -3.07 -17.42 -2.37
C ARG A 176 -3.07 -18.63 -3.30
N THR A 177 -4.25 -19.18 -3.64
CA THR A 177 -4.36 -20.32 -4.57
C THR A 177 -4.98 -19.90 -5.90
N TYR A 178 -6.29 -19.73 -5.96
CA TYR A 178 -7.04 -19.44 -7.18
C TYR A 178 -6.66 -18.10 -7.80
N VAL A 179 -6.68 -17.01 -7.02
CA VAL A 179 -6.42 -15.67 -7.55
C VAL A 179 -4.98 -15.52 -8.03
N LEU A 180 -4.00 -15.94 -7.22
CA LEU A 180 -2.59 -15.93 -7.58
C LEU A 180 -2.25 -16.75 -8.84
N GLN A 181 -3.02 -17.80 -9.14
CA GLN A 181 -2.81 -18.67 -10.31
C GLN A 181 -3.60 -18.23 -11.56
N THR A 182 -4.59 -17.34 -11.41
CA THR A 182 -5.50 -16.96 -12.50
C THR A 182 -5.10 -15.61 -13.09
N VAL A 183 -4.50 -15.65 -14.29
CA VAL A 183 -4.09 -14.45 -15.03
C VAL A 183 -5.29 -13.50 -15.24
N GLY A 184 -5.09 -12.23 -14.91
CA GLY A 184 -6.10 -11.17 -15.08
C GLY A 184 -6.99 -10.93 -13.86
N LEU A 185 -6.97 -11.80 -12.83
CA LEU A 185 -7.60 -11.49 -11.55
C LEU A 185 -6.71 -10.59 -10.69
N LYS A 186 -7.35 -9.73 -9.89
CA LYS A 186 -6.69 -8.85 -8.93
C LYS A 186 -6.65 -9.55 -7.57
N SER A 187 -5.60 -9.33 -6.78
CA SER A 187 -5.60 -9.81 -5.39
C SER A 187 -6.79 -9.23 -4.63
N LEU A 188 -7.23 -9.85 -3.53
CA LEU A 188 -8.33 -9.32 -2.73
C LEU A 188 -8.05 -7.90 -2.22
N TRP A 189 -6.77 -7.57 -2.02
CA TRP A 189 -6.33 -6.22 -1.69
C TRP A 189 -6.50 -5.26 -2.88
N ASP A 190 -5.95 -5.62 -4.05
CA ASP A 190 -6.00 -4.76 -5.24
C ASP A 190 -7.43 -4.57 -5.76
N MET A 191 -8.30 -5.59 -5.61
CA MET A 191 -9.75 -5.46 -5.85
C MET A 191 -10.38 -4.46 -4.87
N GLY A 192 -9.99 -4.48 -3.59
CA GLY A 192 -10.44 -3.48 -2.60
C GLY A 192 -10.01 -2.06 -2.98
N LEU A 193 -8.77 -1.86 -3.44
CA LEU A 193 -8.27 -0.58 -3.95
C LEU A 193 -9.08 -0.14 -5.19
N ASP A 194 -9.27 -1.04 -6.16
CA ASP A 194 -10.03 -0.79 -7.39
C ASP A 194 -11.46 -0.33 -7.11
N LEU A 195 -12.15 -1.02 -6.19
CA LEU A 195 -13.53 -0.69 -5.84
C LEU A 195 -13.62 0.66 -5.12
N PHE A 196 -12.68 0.97 -4.22
CA PHE A 196 -12.63 2.28 -3.55
C PHE A 196 -12.36 3.40 -4.55
N ARG A 197 -11.40 3.22 -5.48
CA ARG A 197 -11.16 4.17 -6.57
C ARG A 197 -12.42 4.40 -7.39
N LYS A 198 -12.99 3.34 -7.98
CA LYS A 198 -14.12 3.40 -8.92
C LYS A 198 -15.41 3.98 -8.35
N ASN A 199 -15.64 3.81 -7.04
CA ASN A 199 -16.88 4.22 -6.40
C ASN A 199 -16.75 5.47 -5.53
N ILE A 200 -15.58 5.73 -4.92
CA ILE A 200 -15.36 6.91 -4.05
C ILE A 200 -14.57 7.99 -4.77
N MET A 201 -13.37 7.67 -5.29
CA MET A 201 -12.46 8.69 -5.83
C MET A 201 -12.70 9.04 -7.31
N ASP A 202 -13.39 8.20 -8.05
CA ASP A 202 -13.82 8.50 -9.42
C ASP A 202 -15.10 9.38 -9.43
N ASP A 203 -15.84 9.47 -8.31
CA ASP A 203 -16.91 10.46 -8.11
C ASP A 203 -16.35 11.89 -8.18
N ALA A 204 -16.91 12.70 -9.09
CA ALA A 204 -16.35 14.00 -9.43
C ALA A 204 -16.41 15.00 -8.27
N GLU A 205 -17.49 14.98 -7.48
CA GLU A 205 -17.72 15.94 -6.40
C GLU A 205 -16.85 15.60 -5.19
N VAL A 206 -16.81 14.32 -4.80
CA VAL A 206 -15.91 13.83 -3.73
C VAL A 206 -14.46 14.13 -4.08
N ARG A 207 -14.01 13.82 -5.30
CA ARG A 207 -12.63 14.08 -5.73
C ARG A 207 -12.31 15.56 -5.72
N LYS A 208 -13.16 16.40 -6.32
CA LYS A 208 -12.96 17.85 -6.41
C LYS A 208 -12.82 18.48 -5.02
N ARG A 209 -13.83 18.30 -4.14
CA ARG A 209 -13.82 18.85 -2.78
C ARG A 209 -12.64 18.35 -1.95
N THR A 210 -12.21 17.09 -2.16
CA THR A 210 -11.03 16.54 -1.48
C THR A 210 -9.75 17.22 -1.94
N VAL A 211 -9.54 17.39 -3.24
CA VAL A 211 -8.35 18.06 -3.78
C VAL A 211 -8.34 19.53 -3.35
N GLU A 212 -9.46 20.25 -3.49
CA GLU A 212 -9.59 21.64 -3.02
C GLU A 212 -9.30 21.78 -1.52
N GLY A 213 -9.82 20.87 -0.70
CA GLY A 213 -9.53 20.85 0.75
C GLY A 213 -8.06 20.62 1.07
N ILE A 214 -7.40 19.65 0.43
CA ILE A 214 -5.96 19.40 0.63
C ILE A 214 -5.14 20.63 0.23
N LEU A 215 -5.46 21.25 -0.90
CA LEU A 215 -4.75 22.43 -1.39
C LEU A 215 -4.93 23.64 -0.46
N LEU A 216 -6.13 23.82 0.11
CA LEU A 216 -6.40 24.84 1.11
C LEU A 216 -5.60 24.63 2.40
N GLU A 217 -5.48 23.40 2.90
CA GLU A 217 -4.66 23.10 4.08
C GLU A 217 -3.16 23.35 3.80
N ILE A 218 -2.66 23.03 2.61
CA ILE A 218 -1.27 23.35 2.24
C ILE A 218 -1.05 24.87 2.20
N GLU A 219 -2.01 25.63 1.69
CA GLU A 219 -1.94 27.09 1.62
C GLU A 219 -1.97 27.75 3.01
N LYS A 220 -2.86 27.28 3.90
CA LYS A 220 -2.87 27.65 5.33
C LYS A 220 -1.50 27.43 5.97
N GLU A 221 -0.90 26.26 5.78
CA GLU A 221 0.43 25.98 6.33
C GLU A 221 1.53 26.88 5.74
N ARG A 222 1.45 27.22 4.45
CA ARG A 222 2.37 28.20 3.83
C ARG A 222 2.18 29.61 4.42
N ASN A 223 0.97 29.96 4.87
CA ASN A 223 0.68 31.21 5.58
C ASN A 223 1.06 31.17 7.08
N GLY A 224 1.48 30.02 7.60
CA GLY A 224 1.93 29.84 9.00
C GLY A 224 0.87 29.27 9.95
N ASP A 225 -0.31 28.90 9.45
CA ASP A 225 -1.34 28.22 10.25
C ASP A 225 -0.91 26.80 10.63
N GLN A 226 -1.39 26.31 11.78
CA GLN A 226 -1.23 24.90 12.15
C GLN A 226 -2.27 24.04 11.44
N ILE A 227 -1.80 22.96 10.81
CA ILE A 227 -2.64 21.99 10.08
C ILE A 227 -2.41 20.56 10.57
N SER A 228 -3.34 19.66 10.26
CA SER A 228 -3.14 18.23 10.48
C SER A 228 -2.27 17.59 9.39
N ARG A 229 -0.94 17.66 9.54
CA ARG A 229 0.02 16.99 8.64
C ARG A 229 -0.24 15.48 8.51
N GLU A 230 -0.73 14.83 9.56
CA GLU A 230 -1.07 13.40 9.55
C GLU A 230 -2.27 13.08 8.66
N LEU A 231 -3.30 13.93 8.69
CA LEU A 231 -4.46 13.82 7.80
C LEU A 231 -4.04 13.97 6.33
N LEU A 232 -3.24 15.00 6.01
CA LEU A 232 -2.71 15.18 4.65
C LEU A 232 -1.85 14.01 4.20
N ARG A 233 -0.97 13.49 5.07
CA ARG A 233 -0.12 12.34 4.77
C ARG A 233 -0.95 11.10 4.46
N THR A 234 -2.00 10.82 5.24
CA THR A 234 -2.87 9.65 5.05
C THR A 234 -3.68 9.76 3.75
N LEU A 235 -4.24 10.94 3.47
CA LEU A 235 -4.99 11.20 2.24
C LEU A 235 -4.09 11.18 0.99
N LEU A 236 -2.92 11.82 1.02
CA LEU A 236 -2.01 11.80 -0.12
C LEU A 236 -1.41 10.41 -0.34
N ARG A 237 -1.20 9.63 0.73
CA ARG A 237 -0.85 8.21 0.62
C ARG A 237 -1.96 7.40 -0.05
N MET A 238 -3.24 7.63 0.28
CA MET A 238 -4.36 7.04 -0.45
C MET A 238 -4.33 7.41 -1.95
N PHE A 239 -4.04 8.66 -2.32
CA PHE A 239 -3.91 9.04 -3.73
C PHE A 239 -2.76 8.28 -4.45
N ILE A 240 -1.68 7.94 -3.74
CA ILE A 240 -0.58 7.12 -4.26
C ILE A 240 -1.03 5.65 -4.40
N ASP A 241 -1.60 5.06 -3.34
CA ASP A 241 -2.04 3.66 -3.31
C ASP A 241 -3.15 3.37 -4.35
N LEU A 242 -4.04 4.33 -4.60
CA LEU A 242 -5.06 4.26 -5.65
C LEU A 242 -4.53 4.62 -7.05
N SER A 243 -3.25 4.98 -7.18
CA SER A 243 -2.60 5.40 -8.45
C SER A 243 -3.34 6.57 -9.15
N ILE A 244 -3.67 7.61 -8.38
CA ILE A 244 -4.32 8.84 -8.85
C ILE A 244 -3.57 10.14 -8.46
N TYR A 245 -2.48 10.06 -7.69
CA TYR A 245 -1.70 11.23 -7.24
C TYR A 245 -1.30 12.14 -8.42
N TYR A 246 -0.60 11.60 -9.41
CA TYR A 246 -0.09 12.41 -10.54
C TYR A 246 -1.19 12.89 -11.50
N THR A 247 -2.28 12.13 -11.66
CA THR A 247 -3.35 12.46 -12.61
C THR A 247 -4.47 13.32 -12.00
N GLY A 248 -4.61 13.32 -10.67
CA GLY A 248 -5.73 13.96 -9.96
C GLY A 248 -5.33 15.01 -8.92
N PHE A 249 -4.08 15.04 -8.45
CA PHE A 249 -3.62 15.98 -7.43
C PHE A 249 -2.40 16.81 -7.87
N ASP A 250 -1.36 16.19 -8.44
CA ASP A 250 -0.08 16.85 -8.73
C ASP A 250 -0.21 18.04 -9.70
N ILE A 251 -1.12 17.97 -10.68
CA ILE A 251 -1.39 19.06 -11.63
C ILE A 251 -1.98 20.30 -10.91
N PRO A 252 -3.19 20.25 -10.28
CA PRO A 252 -3.74 21.41 -9.59
C PRO A 252 -2.89 21.85 -8.38
N PHE A 253 -2.12 20.95 -7.78
CA PHE A 253 -1.14 21.30 -6.74
C PHE A 253 -0.03 22.21 -7.26
N ARG A 254 0.51 21.94 -8.44
CA ARG A 254 1.53 22.80 -9.07
C ARG A 254 0.95 24.15 -9.46
N GLU A 255 -0.23 24.17 -10.08
CA GLU A 255 -0.92 25.41 -10.47
C GLU A 255 -1.19 26.32 -9.27
N ARG A 256 -1.73 25.79 -8.16
CA ARG A 256 -1.90 26.54 -6.90
C ARG A 256 -0.58 26.99 -6.31
N THR A 257 0.48 26.17 -6.40
CA THR A 257 1.80 26.52 -5.87
C THR A 257 2.48 27.63 -6.68
N GLU A 258 2.38 27.60 -8.01
CA GLU A 258 2.88 28.66 -8.88
C GLU A 258 2.13 29.98 -8.63
N ALA A 259 0.79 29.94 -8.56
CA ALA A 259 -0.02 31.12 -8.25
C ALA A 259 0.29 31.71 -6.86
N PHE A 260 0.51 30.86 -5.85
CA PHE A 260 0.91 31.27 -4.51
C PHE A 260 2.27 31.99 -4.52
N TYR A 261 3.31 31.35 -5.06
CA TYR A 261 4.66 31.93 -5.03
C TYR A 261 4.84 33.14 -5.93
N ARG A 262 4.07 33.23 -7.03
CA ARG A 262 3.97 34.46 -7.83
C ARG A 262 3.43 35.62 -7.00
N THR A 263 2.28 35.41 -6.36
CA THR A 263 1.63 36.45 -5.55
C THR A 263 2.51 36.86 -4.35
N GLU A 264 3.18 35.90 -3.71
CA GLU A 264 4.12 36.17 -2.63
C GLU A 264 5.36 36.95 -3.13
N SER A 265 5.95 36.56 -4.26
CA SER A 265 7.14 37.22 -4.79
C SER A 265 6.82 38.64 -5.28
N ASP A 266 5.75 38.83 -6.05
CA ASP A 266 5.32 40.14 -6.54
C ASP A 266 5.05 41.13 -5.39
N ARG A 267 4.39 40.67 -4.30
CA ARG A 267 4.18 41.46 -3.09
C ARG A 267 5.51 41.88 -2.45
N MET A 268 6.42 40.92 -2.26
CA MET A 268 7.68 41.19 -1.56
C MET A 268 8.64 42.04 -2.39
N ILE A 269 8.64 41.91 -3.72
CA ILE A 269 9.39 42.80 -4.62
C ILE A 269 8.83 44.23 -4.57
N ALA A 270 7.50 44.41 -4.56
CA ALA A 270 6.90 45.73 -4.38
C ALA A 270 7.25 46.37 -3.02
N GLU A 271 7.48 45.57 -1.97
CA GLU A 271 7.99 46.02 -0.66
C GLU A 271 9.49 46.42 -0.71
N LEU A 272 10.28 45.90 -1.66
CA LEU A 272 11.66 46.37 -1.91
C LEU A 272 11.71 47.75 -2.59
N ASP A 273 10.66 48.10 -3.36
CA ASP A 273 10.56 49.40 -4.06
C ASP A 273 10.09 50.56 -3.16
N GLY A 274 9.81 50.30 -1.88
CA GLY A 274 9.55 51.33 -0.89
C GLY A 274 10.75 52.26 -0.62
N PRO A 275 10.56 53.39 0.10
CA PRO A 275 11.62 54.36 0.36
C PRO A 275 12.87 53.73 1.00
N SER A 276 14.03 53.99 0.40
CA SER A 276 15.36 53.51 0.81
C SER A 276 15.67 53.74 2.30
N ASP A 277 15.13 54.83 2.82
CA ASP A 277 15.48 55.41 4.13
C ASP A 277 14.90 54.61 5.31
N ILE A 278 13.95 53.69 5.05
CA ILE A 278 13.26 52.90 6.08
C ILE A 278 13.88 51.49 6.21
N HIS A 279 14.42 50.92 5.13
CA HIS A 279 14.68 49.48 5.03
C HIS A 279 16.16 49.07 5.00
N GLY A 280 17.07 50.04 4.78
CA GLY A 280 18.51 49.85 4.74
C GLY A 280 19.01 48.97 3.57
N GLY A 281 20.32 48.93 3.36
CA GLY A 281 21.00 48.11 2.32
C GLY A 281 20.93 46.59 2.54
N ASN A 282 19.92 46.10 3.26
CA ASN A 282 19.71 44.69 3.60
C ASN A 282 18.32 44.19 3.14
N ALA A 283 17.66 44.92 2.23
CA ALA A 283 16.33 44.54 1.73
C ALA A 283 16.39 43.31 0.81
N VAL A 284 17.31 43.31 -0.17
CA VAL A 284 17.56 42.17 -1.07
C VAL A 284 18.00 40.92 -0.29
N ALA A 285 18.90 41.06 0.68
CA ALA A 285 19.34 39.92 1.49
C ALA A 285 18.23 39.36 2.40
N ARG A 286 17.34 40.20 2.96
CA ARG A 286 16.10 39.72 3.63
C ARG A 286 15.19 38.95 2.68
N TYR A 287 15.03 39.41 1.44
CA TYR A 287 14.26 38.69 0.41
C TYR A 287 14.88 37.32 0.10
N LEU A 288 16.19 37.25 -0.14
CA LEU A 288 16.88 36.00 -0.46
C LEU A 288 16.85 34.99 0.70
N LEU A 289 16.96 35.44 1.95
CA LEU A 289 16.77 34.59 3.14
C LEU A 289 15.34 34.02 3.23
N HIS A 290 14.32 34.80 2.83
CA HIS A 290 12.94 34.28 2.73
C HIS A 290 12.79 33.22 1.64
N VAL A 291 13.43 33.41 0.47
CA VAL A 291 13.44 32.41 -0.60
C VAL A 291 14.10 31.11 -0.15
N GLU A 292 15.23 31.19 0.56
CA GLU A 292 15.92 30.03 1.14
C GLU A 292 15.03 29.28 2.15
N GLU A 293 14.35 30.01 3.05
CA GLU A 293 13.42 29.42 4.01
C GLU A 293 12.20 28.77 3.30
N ARG A 294 11.64 29.40 2.26
CA ARG A 294 10.57 28.78 1.46
C ARG A 294 11.02 27.50 0.76
N LEU A 295 12.23 27.47 0.18
CA LEU A 295 12.83 26.26 -0.39
C LEU A 295 13.05 25.16 0.67
N ARG A 296 13.49 25.53 1.87
CA ARG A 296 13.65 24.60 3.00
C ARG A 296 12.30 23.99 3.41
N GLN A 297 11.26 24.81 3.57
CA GLN A 297 9.91 24.37 3.94
C GLN A 297 9.29 23.42 2.91
N GLU A 298 9.35 23.73 1.61
CA GLU A 298 8.83 22.84 0.56
C GLU A 298 9.64 21.54 0.45
N SER A 299 10.97 21.60 0.65
CA SER A 299 11.79 20.38 0.77
C SER A 299 11.38 19.52 1.96
N GLU A 300 11.04 20.12 3.11
CA GLU A 300 10.56 19.43 4.31
C GLU A 300 9.22 18.71 4.06
N ARG A 301 8.28 19.37 3.37
CA ARG A 301 6.96 18.82 2.98
C ARG A 301 7.05 17.56 2.11
N CYS A 302 8.15 17.38 1.37
CA CYS A 302 8.47 16.20 0.56
C CYS A 302 9.36 15.14 1.27
N THR A 303 9.70 15.31 2.56
CA THR A 303 10.48 14.29 3.30
C THR A 303 9.63 13.08 3.66
N SER A 304 10.23 11.88 3.64
CA SER A 304 9.53 10.63 3.98
C SER A 304 9.17 10.48 5.46
N THR A 305 9.80 11.25 6.35
CA THR A 305 9.62 11.15 7.81
C THR A 305 8.63 12.17 8.37
N LEU A 306 8.73 13.43 7.96
CA LEU A 306 7.93 14.54 8.50
C LEU A 306 6.95 15.11 7.46
N GLY A 307 7.27 14.99 6.18
CA GLY A 307 6.45 15.45 5.07
C GLY A 307 5.14 14.70 4.88
N TYR A 308 4.38 15.15 3.89
CA TYR A 308 3.10 14.58 3.46
C TYR A 308 2.97 14.51 1.93
N LEU A 309 3.79 15.25 1.18
CA LEU A 309 3.88 15.17 -0.29
C LEU A 309 4.76 14.00 -0.72
N ASP A 310 4.55 13.51 -1.94
CA ASP A 310 5.45 12.52 -2.53
C ASP A 310 6.85 13.11 -2.78
N ALA A 311 7.89 12.30 -2.57
CA ALA A 311 9.28 12.74 -2.71
C ALA A 311 9.63 13.16 -4.16
N SER A 312 8.92 12.64 -5.17
CA SER A 312 9.10 13.03 -6.58
C SER A 312 8.67 14.47 -6.86
N SER A 313 7.66 14.99 -6.13
CA SER A 313 7.17 16.37 -6.28
C SER A 313 8.23 17.42 -5.95
N LYS A 314 9.25 17.07 -5.14
CA LYS A 314 10.32 17.99 -4.71
C LYS A 314 11.01 18.71 -5.88
N ARG A 315 11.36 18.00 -6.96
CA ARG A 315 12.06 18.61 -8.11
C ARG A 315 11.19 19.68 -8.79
N ALA A 316 9.89 19.41 -8.92
CA ALA A 316 8.95 20.35 -9.52
C ALA A 316 8.76 21.60 -8.66
N LEU A 317 8.62 21.42 -7.34
CA LEU A 317 8.49 22.52 -6.39
C LEU A 317 9.72 23.44 -6.42
N VAL A 318 10.92 22.89 -6.30
CA VAL A 318 12.17 23.68 -6.43
C VAL A 318 12.20 24.45 -7.75
N THR A 319 11.79 23.83 -8.86
CA THR A 319 11.73 24.50 -10.17
C THR A 319 10.74 25.68 -10.18
N ILE A 320 9.59 25.55 -9.54
CA ILE A 320 8.58 26.62 -9.42
C ILE A 320 9.11 27.77 -8.55
N LEU A 321 9.69 27.48 -7.37
CA LEU A 321 10.23 28.52 -6.50
C LEU A 321 11.41 29.27 -7.15
N GLU A 322 12.34 28.55 -7.79
CA GLU A 322 13.41 29.17 -8.56
C GLU A 322 12.89 30.09 -9.68
N LEU A 323 11.77 29.73 -10.32
CA LEU A 323 11.18 30.51 -11.40
C LEU A 323 10.48 31.76 -10.86
N GLU A 324 9.47 31.57 -9.99
CA GLU A 324 8.60 32.65 -9.52
C GLU A 324 9.30 33.59 -8.53
N MET A 325 10.21 33.09 -7.68
CA MET A 325 10.85 33.90 -6.63
C MET A 325 12.24 34.43 -7.01
N VAL A 326 12.90 33.90 -8.04
CA VAL A 326 14.27 34.33 -8.41
C VAL A 326 14.37 34.73 -9.88
N LYS A 327 14.13 33.81 -10.82
CA LYS A 327 14.42 34.04 -12.25
C LYS A 327 13.60 35.18 -12.85
N LYS A 328 12.33 35.35 -12.45
CA LYS A 328 11.48 36.46 -12.91
C LYS A 328 11.96 37.83 -12.42
N HIS A 329 12.54 37.88 -11.21
CA HIS A 329 12.90 39.13 -10.53
C HIS A 329 14.40 39.43 -10.58
N ALA A 330 15.19 38.61 -11.28
CA ALA A 330 16.65 38.63 -11.26
C ALA A 330 17.27 39.99 -11.63
N ILE A 331 16.66 40.75 -12.55
CA ILE A 331 17.14 42.09 -12.92
C ILE A 331 16.97 43.06 -11.73
N ILE A 332 15.76 43.12 -11.15
CA ILE A 332 15.44 43.98 -9.99
C ILE A 332 16.31 43.64 -8.78
N LEU A 333 16.63 42.36 -8.58
CA LEU A 333 17.49 41.87 -7.49
C LEU A 333 18.99 42.15 -7.70
N LEU A 334 19.43 42.48 -8.94
CA LEU A 334 20.82 42.82 -9.28
C LEU A 334 21.06 44.33 -9.39
N ASP A 335 20.02 45.11 -9.68
CA ASP A 335 20.08 46.58 -9.82
C ASP A 335 20.02 47.33 -8.46
N ARG A 336 20.00 46.62 -7.32
CA ARG A 336 19.78 47.14 -5.96
C ARG A 336 20.93 46.81 -4.99
#